data_AF-A0A9P7GT19-F1
#
_entry.id   AF-A0A9P7GT19-F1
#
_cell.length_a   1.000
_cell.length_b   1.000
_cell.length_c   1.000
_cell.angle_alpha   90.00
_cell.angle_beta   90.00
_cell.angle_gamma   90.00
#
_symmetry.space_group_name_H-M   'P 1'
#
loop_
_entity.id
_entity.type
_entity.pdbx_description
1 polymer ?
#
loop_
_entity_poly.entity_id
_entity_poly.type
_entity_poly.pdbx_seq_one_letter_code
_entity_poly.pdbx_strand_id
1 'polypeptide(L)'
;MADNQAQLATQKAHSTFGQAISIGKRMNAEHILLTHFSARYPKMPPSRMRKAQSPGRDDRRAKEPIVALAFDQANLTIGNMWKVNHYLPALEQSFRDTVADEGDDAEEDEDVALASMDVAVD
;
A
#
# COMPACT_ATOMS: atom_id res chain seq x y z
N MET A 1 4.63 -6.41 6.58
CA MET A 1 3.99 -7.74 6.67
C MET A 1 2.59 -7.66 6.09
N ALA A 2 2.16 -8.68 5.35
CA ALA A 2 0.77 -8.76 4.87
C ALA A 2 -0.19 -9.03 6.05
N ASP A 3 -1.48 -8.74 5.87
CA ASP A 3 -2.47 -8.89 6.94
C ASP A 3 -2.75 -10.36 7.32
N ASN A 4 -2.54 -11.30 6.40
CA ASN A 4 -2.60 -12.74 6.70
C ASN A 4 -1.38 -13.25 7.50
N GLN A 5 -0.36 -12.41 7.74
CA GLN A 5 0.86 -12.76 8.50
C GLN A 5 0.87 -12.15 9.91
N ALA A 6 -0.29 -11.88 10.51
CA ALA A 6 -0.39 -11.21 11.80
C ALA A 6 0.40 -11.92 12.93
N GLN A 7 0.37 -13.25 12.98
CA GLN A 7 1.14 -14.01 14.00
C GLN A 7 2.65 -13.82 13.84
N LEU A 8 3.15 -13.90 12.60
CA LEU A 8 4.57 -13.68 12.29
C LEU A 8 4.99 -12.23 12.58
N ALA A 9 4.12 -11.27 12.28
CA ALA A 9 4.33 -9.86 12.59
C ALA A 9 4.51 -9.66 14.10
N THR A 10 3.64 -10.25 14.93
CA THR A 10 3.78 -10.21 16.39
C THR A 10 5.08 -10.84 16.87
N GLN A 11 5.43 -12.04 16.38
CA GLN A 11 6.67 -12.73 16.78
C GLN A 11 7.93 -11.91 16.46
N LYS A 12 7.91 -11.19 15.33
CA LYS A 12 9.01 -10.33 14.89
C LYS A 12 8.87 -8.87 15.35
N ALA A 13 7.91 -8.57 16.23
CA ALA A 13 7.62 -7.22 16.72
C ALA A 13 7.42 -6.17 15.60
N HIS A 14 6.73 -6.55 14.52
CA HIS A 14 6.34 -5.67 13.41
C HIS A 14 4.81 -5.49 13.37
N SER A 15 4.37 -4.45 12.65
CA SER A 15 2.96 -4.28 12.29
C SER A 15 2.65 -4.87 10.91
N THR A 16 1.41 -5.35 10.73
CA THR A 16 0.82 -5.56 9.40
C THR A 16 0.38 -4.23 8.78
N PHE A 17 0.07 -4.23 7.47
CA PHE A 17 -0.47 -3.06 6.77
C PHE A 17 -1.74 -2.51 7.43
N GLY A 18 -2.74 -3.37 7.64
CA GLY A 18 -4.00 -2.99 8.28
C GLY A 18 -3.82 -2.49 9.70
N GLN A 19 -2.91 -3.10 10.47
CA GLN A 19 -2.56 -2.62 11.80
C GLN A 19 -2.00 -1.19 11.74
N ALA A 20 -0.99 -0.91 10.92
CA ALA A 20 -0.40 0.42 10.79
C ALA A 20 -1.43 1.50 10.39
N ILE A 21 -2.29 1.20 9.40
CA ILE A 21 -3.35 2.11 8.96
C ILE A 21 -4.36 2.35 10.09
N SER A 22 -4.76 1.29 10.82
CA SER A 22 -5.70 1.41 11.94
C SER A 22 -5.17 2.30 13.06
N ILE A 23 -3.87 2.22 13.36
CA ILE A 23 -3.21 3.12 14.33
C ILE A 23 -3.31 4.56 13.84
N GLY A 24 -2.93 4.84 12.59
CA GLY A 24 -2.99 6.19 12.03
C GLY A 24 -4.41 6.77 11.99
N LYS A 25 -5.43 5.95 11.70
CA LYS A 25 -6.84 6.35 11.80
C LYS A 25 -7.24 6.71 13.24
N ARG A 26 -6.85 5.91 14.24
CA ARG A 26 -7.11 6.22 15.67
C ARG A 26 -6.35 7.45 16.16
N MET A 27 -5.21 7.76 15.56
CA MET A 27 -4.47 9.00 15.81
C MET A 27 -5.12 10.24 15.16
N ASN A 28 -6.18 10.06 14.36
CA ASN A 28 -6.77 11.11 13.52
C ASN A 28 -5.72 11.77 12.61
N ALA A 29 -4.78 10.98 12.09
CA ALA A 29 -3.77 11.47 11.16
C ALA A 29 -4.43 11.87 9.82
N GLU A 30 -4.03 13.00 9.24
CA GLU A 30 -4.48 13.38 7.90
C GLU A 30 -3.68 12.65 6.81
N HIS A 31 -2.42 12.30 7.10
CA HIS A 31 -1.51 11.62 6.18
C HIS A 31 -0.82 10.45 6.87
N ILE A 32 -0.72 9.32 6.19
CA ILE A 32 -0.02 8.11 6.65
C ILE A 32 0.98 7.70 5.57
N LEU A 33 2.27 7.71 5.90
CA LEU A 33 3.33 7.15 5.07
C LEU A 33 3.70 5.77 5.63
N LEU A 34 3.45 4.72 4.86
CA LEU A 34 3.89 3.36 5.20
C LEU A 34 5.30 3.13 4.66
N THR A 35 6.16 2.56 5.50
CA THR A 35 7.57 2.30 5.18
C THR A 35 8.07 1.04 5.90
N HIS A 36 9.35 0.68 5.72
CA HIS A 36 10.02 -0.44 6.36
C HIS A 36 9.35 -1.80 6.05
N PHE A 37 9.26 -2.12 4.74
CA PHE A 37 8.66 -3.36 4.26
C PHE A 37 9.65 -4.52 4.28
N SER A 38 9.21 -5.68 4.77
CA SER A 38 10.03 -6.89 4.90
C SER A 38 9.88 -7.86 3.72
N ALA A 39 9.31 -7.42 2.60
CA ALA A 39 9.14 -8.23 1.39
C ALA A 39 10.28 -7.93 0.41
N ARG A 40 10.81 -8.97 -0.24
CA ARG A 40 11.92 -8.85 -1.21
C ARG A 40 11.48 -8.25 -2.54
N TYR A 41 10.16 -8.29 -2.82
CA TYR A 41 9.52 -7.60 -3.93
C TYR A 41 8.36 -6.74 -3.41
N PRO A 42 8.15 -5.51 -3.94
CA PRO A 42 7.03 -4.67 -3.55
C PRO A 42 5.71 -5.32 -3.98
N LYS A 43 5.06 -6.06 -3.09
CA LYS A 43 3.66 -6.47 -3.31
C LYS A 43 2.81 -5.21 -3.27
N MET A 44 2.07 -4.96 -4.36
CA MET A 44 1.29 -3.74 -4.51
C MET A 44 0.34 -3.55 -3.31
N PRO A 45 0.15 -2.31 -2.83
CA PRO A 45 -0.77 -2.07 -1.74
C PRO A 45 -2.18 -2.43 -2.17
N PRO A 46 -2.99 -3.00 -1.27
CA PRO A 46 -4.34 -3.44 -1.59
C PRO A 46 -5.20 -2.26 -2.11
N SER A 47 -6.16 -2.59 -2.99
CA SER A 47 -7.11 -1.67 -3.66
C SER A 47 -7.77 -0.62 -2.76
N ARG A 48 -7.77 -0.82 -1.43
CA ARG A 48 -8.20 0.19 -0.44
C ARG A 48 -7.40 1.51 -0.50
N MET A 49 -6.18 1.51 -1.04
CA MET A 49 -5.42 2.76 -1.28
C MET A 49 -5.94 3.58 -2.47
N ARG A 50 -6.75 2.98 -3.36
CA ARG A 50 -7.26 3.63 -4.58
C ARG A 50 -8.45 4.56 -4.35
N LYS A 51 -8.96 4.67 -3.12
CA LYS A 51 -9.93 5.73 -2.78
C LYS A 51 -9.21 7.08 -2.75
N ALA A 52 -8.99 7.63 -3.94
CA ALA A 52 -8.54 8.99 -4.13
C ALA A 52 -9.60 9.92 -3.51
N GLN A 53 -9.27 10.51 -2.37
CA GLN A 53 -9.99 11.68 -1.92
C GLN A 53 -9.49 12.87 -2.72
N SER A 54 -10.34 13.36 -3.62
CA SER A 54 -10.13 14.67 -4.23
C SER A 54 -10.11 15.71 -3.11
N PRO A 55 -9.06 16.55 -3.01
CA PRO A 55 -9.07 17.65 -2.06
C PRO A 55 -10.17 18.63 -2.49
N GLY A 56 -11.25 18.73 -1.72
CA GLY A 56 -12.31 19.72 -1.99
C GLY A 56 -13.75 19.37 -1.62
N ARG A 57 -14.05 18.18 -1.06
CA ARG A 57 -15.41 17.88 -0.58
C ARG A 57 -15.52 18.09 0.93
N ASP A 58 -16.13 19.19 1.31
CA ASP A 58 -16.46 19.57 2.69
C ASP A 58 -17.69 18.78 3.18
N ASP A 59 -17.49 17.48 3.42
CA ASP A 59 -18.47 16.67 4.13
C ASP A 59 -17.90 16.42 5.53
N ARG A 60 -18.65 16.81 6.58
CA ARG A 60 -18.33 16.70 8.03
C ARG A 60 -18.16 15.27 8.55
N ARG A 61 -17.82 14.31 7.68
CA ARG A 61 -17.45 12.95 8.01
C ARG A 61 -15.95 12.92 8.31
N ALA A 62 -15.51 12.04 9.21
CA ALA A 62 -14.08 11.83 9.46
C ALA A 62 -13.39 11.53 8.11
N LYS A 63 -12.63 12.50 7.62
CA LYS A 63 -11.85 12.43 6.37
C LYS A 63 -10.89 11.25 6.53
N GLU A 64 -10.96 10.22 5.67
CA GLU A 64 -9.97 9.14 5.78
C GLU A 64 -8.57 9.72 5.47
N PRO A 65 -7.50 9.24 6.13
CA PRO A 65 -6.16 9.69 5.84
C PRO A 65 -5.77 9.45 4.39
N ILE A 66 -4.95 10.34 3.83
CA ILE A 66 -4.18 10.06 2.63
C ILE A 66 -3.10 9.05 3.00
N VAL A 67 -3.21 7.83 2.49
CA VAL A 67 -2.21 6.78 2.69
C VAL A 67 -1.29 6.73 1.47
N ALA A 68 0.02 6.70 1.69
CA ALA A 68 1.05 6.56 0.67
C ALA A 68 2.07 5.48 1.06
N LEU A 69 2.63 4.81 0.06
CA LEU A 69 3.77 3.92 0.23
C LEU A 69 5.08 4.66 -0.02
N ALA A 70 6.07 4.42 0.84
CA ALA A 70 7.44 4.83 0.59
C ALA A 70 8.09 3.88 -0.43
N PHE A 71 8.84 4.46 -1.36
CA PHE A 71 9.80 3.76 -2.20
C PHE A 71 11.20 4.29 -1.91
N ASP A 72 12.22 3.48 -2.14
CA ASP A 72 13.60 3.93 -2.01
C ASP A 72 13.84 5.10 -2.95
N GLN A 73 14.52 6.13 -2.45
CA GLN A 73 14.75 7.40 -3.17
C GLN A 73 13.49 8.23 -3.51
N ALA A 74 12.31 7.88 -2.99
CA ALA A 74 11.11 8.71 -3.18
C ALA A 74 11.29 10.10 -2.56
N ASN A 75 11.03 11.16 -3.35
CA ASN A 75 11.00 12.53 -2.88
C ASN A 75 9.57 13.08 -2.97
N LEU A 76 8.92 13.24 -1.82
CA LEU A 76 7.53 13.64 -1.70
C LEU A 76 7.38 14.66 -0.57
N THR A 77 6.54 15.68 -0.77
CA THR A 77 6.05 16.53 0.32
C THR A 77 4.73 15.98 0.84
N ILE A 78 4.39 16.29 2.10
CA ILE A 78 3.11 15.85 2.71
C ILE A 78 1.92 16.22 1.81
N GLY A 79 1.89 17.46 1.31
CA GLY A 79 0.82 17.95 0.42
C GLY A 79 0.74 17.25 -0.95
N ASN A 80 1.76 16.50 -1.35
CA ASN A 80 1.79 15.74 -2.61
C ASN A 80 1.61 14.23 -2.41
N MET A 81 1.46 13.73 -1.18
CA MET A 81 1.32 12.28 -0.92
C MET A 81 0.13 11.64 -1.67
N TRP A 82 -0.92 12.41 -1.96
CA TRP A 82 -2.07 11.94 -2.74
C TRP A 82 -1.69 11.52 -4.16
N LYS A 83 -0.62 12.10 -4.73
CA LYS A 83 -0.14 11.77 -6.07
C LYS A 83 0.35 10.33 -6.16
N VAL A 84 0.83 9.74 -5.05
CA VAL A 84 1.23 8.34 -5.01
C VAL A 84 0.07 7.46 -5.46
N ASN A 85 -1.14 7.68 -4.92
CA ASN A 85 -2.34 6.92 -5.30
C ASN A 85 -2.77 7.17 -6.75
N HIS A 86 -2.51 8.37 -7.27
CA HIS A 86 -2.77 8.70 -8.68
C HIS A 86 -1.83 7.93 -9.62
N TYR A 87 -0.56 7.76 -9.24
CA TYR A 87 0.45 7.06 -10.03
C TYR A 87 0.50 5.55 -9.80
N LEU A 88 -0.18 5.02 -8.77
CA LEU A 88 -0.22 3.58 -8.48
C LEU A 88 -0.49 2.72 -9.73
N PRO A 89 -1.47 3.01 -10.61
CA PRO A 89 -1.71 2.18 -11.79
C PRO A 89 -0.53 2.15 -12.77
N ALA A 90 0.20 3.26 -12.91
CA ALA A 90 1.37 3.33 -13.76
C ALA A 90 2.56 2.56 -13.14
N LEU A 91 2.73 2.69 -11.80
CA LEU A 91 3.72 1.91 -11.06
C LEU A 91 3.44 0.41 -11.16
N GLU A 92 2.18 -0.02 -11.05
CA GLU A 92 1.74 -1.41 -11.24
C GLU A 92 2.17 -1.96 -12.60
N GLN A 93 1.96 -1.17 -13.66
CA GLN A 93 2.35 -1.57 -15.00
C GLN A 93 3.88 -1.68 -15.13
N SER A 94 4.64 -0.71 -14.61
CA SER A 94 6.11 -0.75 -14.65
C SER A 94 6.70 -1.97 -13.91
N PHE A 95 6.12 -2.37 -12.77
CA PHE A 95 6.52 -3.59 -12.09
C PHE A 95 6.24 -4.84 -12.92
N ARG A 96 5.07 -4.93 -13.56
CA ARG A 96 4.72 -6.06 -14.44
C ARG A 96 5.69 -6.18 -15.61
N ASP A 97 6.02 -5.05 -16.25
CA ASP A 97 6.92 -5.02 -17.40
C ASP A 97 8.35 -5.46 -16.99
N THR A 98 8.82 -5.04 -15.82
CA THR A 98 10.16 -5.40 -15.31
C THR A 98 10.27 -6.89 -15.02
N VAL A 99 9.24 -7.48 -14.41
CA VAL A 99 9.19 -8.94 -14.13
C VAL A 99 9.13 -9.75 -15.43
N ALA A 100 8.42 -9.25 -16.44
CA ALA A 100 8.33 -9.92 -17.75
C ALA A 100 9.66 -9.90 -18.53
N ASP A 101 10.46 -8.83 -18.39
CA ASP A 101 11.75 -8.67 -19.08
C ASP A 101 12.89 -9.49 -18.42
N GLU A 102 12.76 -9.86 -17.14
CA GLU A 102 13.80 -10.61 -16.40
C GLU A 102 13.83 -12.13 -16.67
N GLY A 103 12.95 -12.67 -17.52
CA GLY A 103 13.09 -14.00 -18.13
C GLY A 103 13.30 -15.16 -17.16
N ASP A 104 12.21 -15.62 -16.54
CA ASP A 104 12.04 -16.95 -15.93
C ASP A 104 12.94 -17.33 -14.73
N ASP A 105 12.51 -16.92 -13.53
CA ASP A 105 12.78 -17.59 -12.23
C ASP A 105 11.75 -17.14 -11.14
N ALA A 106 10.60 -16.59 -11.55
CA ALA A 106 9.59 -16.00 -10.66
C ALA A 106 8.26 -16.80 -10.59
N GLU A 107 8.26 -18.04 -11.07
CA GLU A 107 7.09 -18.95 -11.06
C GLU A 107 6.54 -19.25 -9.65
N GLU A 108 7.23 -18.87 -8.57
CA GLU A 108 6.72 -19.02 -7.19
C GLU A 108 6.03 -17.77 -6.60
N ASP A 109 6.06 -16.61 -7.29
CA ASP A 109 5.54 -15.34 -6.74
C ASP A 109 4.38 -14.71 -7.54
N GLU A 110 3.99 -15.28 -8.71
CA GLU A 110 2.82 -14.80 -9.48
C GLU A 110 1.51 -14.96 -8.68
N ASP A 111 1.36 -16.06 -7.95
CA ASP A 111 0.17 -16.35 -7.14
C ASP A 111 0.01 -15.38 -5.94
N VAL A 112 1.04 -14.62 -5.57
CA VAL A 112 0.98 -13.71 -4.41
C VAL A 112 0.91 -12.23 -4.79
N ALA A 113 1.21 -11.88 -6.06
CA ALA A 113 1.01 -10.53 -6.58
C ALA A 113 -0.46 -10.27 -6.92
N LEU A 114 -1.18 -11.27 -7.44
CA LEU A 114 -2.60 -11.18 -7.81
C LEU A 114 -3.57 -11.53 -6.68
N ALA A 115 -3.18 -12.33 -5.68
CA ALA A 115 -4.08 -12.77 -4.59
C ALA A 115 -4.50 -11.67 -3.60
N SER A 116 -4.12 -10.41 -3.81
CA SER A 116 -4.66 -9.27 -3.05
C SER A 116 -5.73 -8.47 -3.79
N MET A 117 -6.11 -8.88 -5.02
CA MET A 117 -7.01 -8.10 -5.85
C MET A 117 -8.51 -8.34 -5.62
N ASP A 118 -8.96 -9.44 -5.02
CA ASP A 118 -10.38 -9.63 -4.71
C ASP A 118 -10.60 -10.27 -3.32
N VAL A 119 -10.73 -9.43 -2.31
CA VAL A 119 -11.49 -9.79 -1.11
C VAL A 119 -12.70 -8.87 -1.05
N ALA A 120 -13.75 -9.29 -1.75
CA ALA A 120 -15.09 -8.77 -1.54
C ALA A 120 -15.52 -9.10 -0.11
N VAL A 121 -15.88 -8.08 0.67
CA VAL A 121 -16.74 -8.26 1.84
C VAL A 121 -17.69 -7.08 1.86
N ASP A 122 -18.96 -7.44 1.87
CA ASP A 122 -20.18 -6.68 2.17
C ASP A 122 -19.97 -5.51 3.16
#